data_AF-Q5BZI9-F1
#
_entry.id   AF-Q5BZI9-F1
#
_cell.length_a   1.000
_cell.length_b   1.000
_cell.length_c   1.000
_cell.angle_alpha   90.00
_cell.angle_beta   90.00
_cell.angle_gamma   90.00
#
_symmetry.space_group_name_H-M   'P 1'
#
loop_
_entity.id
_entity.type
_entity.pdbx_description
1 polymer ?
#
loop_
_entity_poly.entity_id
_entity_poly.type
_entity_poly.pdbx_seq_one_letter_code
_entity_poly.pdbx_strand_id
1 'polypeptide(L)'
;MPNLKGSIENLRRQLRSLRFNYEVNFQGMVLGQSSAFVEFYRHLLCDYNTNVTSYLVERGFGILGTTDNRFMEVLYRVLRDVFSFRPSITIAQFFMSGFAERKIEMATTVALNIESLIKRQEKNRIHSNQQQQQHGRYRHHNNHLKTNPISLHHPIERNVEKSVSCDSKLCTKIGLSNEKDSFFCND
;
A
#
# COMPACT_ATOMS: atom_id res chain seq x y z
N MET A 1 -12.95 -8.92 31.27
CA MET A 1 -13.62 -7.95 30.36
C MET A 1 -13.49 -6.58 30.99
N PRO A 2 -12.89 -5.59 30.31
CA PRO A 2 -12.92 -4.21 30.80
C PRO A 2 -14.37 -3.74 30.91
N ASN A 3 -14.66 -2.88 31.88
CA ASN A 3 -15.92 -2.15 31.92
C ASN A 3 -15.82 -0.91 31.00
N LEU A 4 -16.94 -0.22 30.77
CA LEU A 4 -17.01 0.99 29.93
C LEU A 4 -15.88 2.00 30.19
N LYS A 5 -15.53 2.25 31.46
CA LYS A 5 -14.44 3.16 31.85
C LYS A 5 -13.08 2.64 31.38
N GLY A 6 -12.81 1.34 31.56
CA GLY A 6 -11.60 0.70 31.08
C GLY A 6 -11.48 0.76 29.55
N SER A 7 -12.58 0.54 28.83
CA SER A 7 -12.61 0.63 27.37
C SER A 7 -12.29 2.04 26.87
N ILE A 8 -12.80 3.09 27.55
CA ILE A 8 -12.43 4.49 27.24
C ILE A 8 -10.96 4.76 27.47
N GLU A 9 -10.39 4.30 28.59
CA GLU A 9 -8.97 4.53 28.86
C GLU A 9 -8.06 3.79 27.88
N ASN A 10 -8.47 2.60 27.42
CA ASN A 10 -7.78 1.88 26.37
C ASN A 10 -7.80 2.67 25.05
N LEU A 11 -8.97 3.21 24.66
CA LEU A 11 -9.07 4.08 23.48
C LEU A 11 -8.16 5.31 23.62
N ARG A 12 -8.19 6.01 24.76
CA ARG A 12 -7.32 7.17 25.01
C ARG A 12 -5.85 6.84 24.90
N ARG A 13 -5.42 5.74 25.50
CA ARG A 13 -4.03 5.26 25.42
C ARG A 13 -3.63 5.01 23.96
N GLN A 14 -4.52 4.38 23.20
CA GLN A 14 -4.26 4.11 21.79
C GLN A 14 -4.14 5.39 20.96
N LEU A 15 -5.03 6.36 21.18
CA LEU A 15 -4.98 7.65 20.49
C LEU A 15 -3.72 8.46 20.83
N ARG A 16 -3.22 8.36 22.08
CA ARG A 16 -1.93 8.93 22.47
C ARG A 16 -0.76 8.27 21.73
N SER A 17 -0.76 6.94 21.59
CA SER A 17 0.25 6.20 20.81
C SER A 17 0.27 6.66 19.36
N LEU A 18 -0.92 6.81 18.77
CA LEU A 18 -1.11 7.29 17.40
C LEU A 18 -0.83 8.80 17.25
N ARG A 19 -0.65 9.56 18.34
CA ARG A 19 -0.57 11.04 18.31
C ARG A 19 -1.75 11.68 17.56
N PHE A 20 -2.95 11.16 17.82
CA PHE A 20 -4.18 11.66 17.23
C PHE A 20 -4.51 13.05 17.78
N ASN A 21 -4.52 14.07 16.93
CA ASN A 21 -4.65 15.49 17.29
C ASN A 21 -6.07 16.04 17.12
N TYR A 22 -7.08 15.18 17.10
CA TYR A 22 -8.49 15.56 16.99
C TYR A 22 -9.20 15.47 18.35
N GLU A 23 -10.07 16.43 18.64
CA GLU A 23 -10.86 16.48 19.86
C GLU A 23 -12.00 15.47 19.81
N VAL A 24 -11.79 14.30 20.41
CA VAL A 24 -12.78 13.23 20.42
C VAL A 24 -13.90 13.53 21.42
N ASN A 25 -15.15 13.48 20.95
CA ASN A 25 -16.36 13.58 21.78
C ASN A 25 -16.57 12.31 22.65
N PHE A 26 -15.73 12.15 23.68
CA PHE A 26 -15.83 11.02 24.61
C PHE A 26 -17.15 11.01 25.39
N GLN A 27 -17.75 12.18 25.64
CA GLN A 27 -19.03 12.27 26.32
C GLN A 27 -20.13 11.59 25.51
N GLY A 28 -20.22 11.89 24.21
CA GLY A 28 -21.14 11.23 23.28
C GLY A 28 -20.86 9.73 23.16
N MET A 29 -19.58 9.32 23.14
CA MET A 29 -19.20 7.91 23.09
C MET A 29 -19.65 7.13 24.33
N VAL A 30 -19.48 7.68 25.54
CA VAL A 30 -19.94 7.07 26.79
C VAL A 30 -21.45 6.90 26.80
N LEU A 31 -22.18 7.87 26.24
CA LEU A 31 -23.64 7.82 26.07
C LEU A 31 -24.08 6.90 24.91
N GLY A 32 -23.15 6.28 24.18
CA GLY A 32 -23.43 5.38 23.06
C GLY A 32 -23.97 6.08 21.80
N GLN A 33 -23.79 7.39 21.68
CA GLN A 33 -24.28 8.20 20.55
C GLN A 33 -23.52 7.85 19.27
N SER A 34 -24.23 7.37 18.25
CA SER A 34 -23.61 6.94 16.98
C SER A 34 -22.85 8.06 16.28
N SER A 35 -23.40 9.29 16.29
CA SER A 35 -22.77 10.48 15.68
C SER A 35 -21.34 10.73 16.18
N ALA A 36 -21.10 10.63 17.50
CA ALA A 36 -19.78 10.81 18.09
C ALA A 36 -18.75 9.77 17.58
N PHE A 37 -19.19 8.54 17.31
CA PHE A 37 -18.32 7.52 16.72
C PHE A 37 -18.13 7.73 15.22
N VAL A 38 -19.16 8.10 14.48
CA VAL A 38 -19.05 8.36 13.03
C VAL A 38 -18.07 9.51 12.77
N GLU A 39 -18.21 10.61 13.50
CA GLU A 39 -17.31 11.76 13.40
C GLU A 39 -15.86 11.35 13.70
N PHE A 40 -15.65 10.63 14.80
CA PHE A 40 -14.34 10.06 15.14
C PHE A 40 -13.75 9.20 14.01
N TYR A 41 -14.52 8.29 13.43
CA TYR A 41 -14.05 7.43 12.36
C TYR A 41 -13.76 8.21 11.07
N ARG A 42 -14.55 9.23 10.75
CA ARG A 42 -14.29 10.09 9.59
C ARG A 42 -12.95 10.79 9.73
N HIS A 43 -12.71 11.44 10.86
CA HIS A 43 -11.42 12.08 11.09
C HIS A 43 -10.26 11.09 11.07
N LEU A 44 -10.45 9.90 11.65
CA LEU A 44 -9.41 8.87 11.69
C LEU A 44 -9.05 8.31 10.31
N LEU A 45 -10.04 8.06 9.43
CA LEU A 45 -9.82 7.43 8.13
C LEU A 45 -9.65 8.41 6.97
N CYS A 46 -10.21 9.61 7.07
CA CYS A 46 -10.26 10.57 5.97
C CYS A 46 -9.23 11.70 6.15
N ASP A 47 -9.13 12.25 7.35
CA ASP A 47 -8.41 13.51 7.58
C ASP A 47 -7.04 13.32 8.23
N TYR A 48 -6.89 12.30 9.07
CA TYR A 48 -5.71 12.14 9.91
C TYR A 48 -4.43 11.75 9.15
N ASN A 49 -4.53 10.88 8.13
CA ASN A 49 -3.37 10.46 7.35
C ASN A 49 -3.73 10.27 5.87
N THR A 50 -3.27 11.20 5.02
CA THR A 50 -3.58 11.22 3.58
C THR A 50 -3.18 9.94 2.86
N ASN A 51 -2.09 9.26 3.27
CA ASN A 51 -1.66 8.02 2.63
C ASN A 51 -2.65 6.87 2.93
N VAL A 52 -3.19 6.82 4.15
CA VAL A 52 -4.24 5.85 4.51
C VAL A 52 -5.51 6.15 3.71
N THR A 53 -5.95 7.40 3.67
CA THR A 53 -7.13 7.82 2.89
C THR A 53 -6.98 7.43 1.42
N SER A 54 -5.84 7.77 0.81
CA SER A 54 -5.56 7.47 -0.59
C SER A 54 -5.52 5.97 -0.85
N TYR A 55 -4.85 5.20 0.01
CA TYR A 55 -4.81 3.73 -0.09
C TYR A 55 -6.20 3.10 -0.07
N LEU A 56 -7.11 3.60 0.77
CA LEU A 56 -8.49 3.10 0.82
C LEU A 56 -9.26 3.49 -0.44
N VAL A 57 -9.14 4.74 -0.90
CA VAL A 57 -9.81 5.21 -2.12
C VAL A 57 -9.32 4.46 -3.36
N GLU A 58 -8.01 4.27 -3.51
CA GLU A 58 -7.38 3.52 -4.61
C GLU A 58 -7.83 2.04 -4.64
N ARG A 59 -8.14 1.46 -3.48
CA ARG A 59 -8.73 0.12 -3.36
C ARG A 59 -10.24 0.07 -3.63
N GLY A 60 -10.85 1.19 -4.04
CA GLY A 60 -12.28 1.27 -4.35
C GLY A 60 -13.19 1.47 -3.13
N PHE A 61 -12.65 1.87 -1.97
CA PHE A 61 -13.46 2.25 -0.83
C PHE A 61 -13.86 3.73 -0.92
N GLY A 62 -15.07 4.00 -1.41
CA GLY A 62 -15.66 5.34 -1.45
C GLY A 62 -16.02 5.87 -0.07
N ILE A 63 -15.03 6.27 0.73
CA ILE A 63 -15.21 6.80 2.11
C ILE A 63 -15.52 8.31 2.15
N LEU A 64 -15.07 9.07 1.16
CA LEU A 64 -15.18 10.53 1.12
C LEU A 64 -16.56 11.01 0.63
N GLY A 65 -17.05 12.13 1.16
CA GLY A 65 -18.26 12.80 0.66
C GLY A 65 -19.55 11.97 0.78
N THR A 66 -19.59 11.01 1.69
CA THR A 66 -20.73 10.09 1.87
C THR A 66 -21.60 10.48 3.06
N THR A 67 -22.85 10.02 3.08
CA THR A 67 -23.69 10.07 4.29
C THR A 67 -23.17 9.12 5.36
N ASP A 68 -23.57 9.31 6.62
CA ASP A 68 -23.07 8.51 7.75
C ASP A 68 -23.40 7.02 7.63
N ASN A 69 -24.60 6.68 7.16
CA ASN A 69 -24.98 5.29 6.90
C ASN A 69 -24.05 4.66 5.86
N ARG A 70 -23.84 5.34 4.73
CA ARG A 70 -22.98 4.86 3.65
C ARG A 70 -21.53 4.76 4.10
N PHE A 71 -21.04 5.74 4.85
CA PHE A 71 -19.71 5.72 5.43
C PHE A 71 -19.50 4.49 6.33
N MET A 72 -20.46 4.20 7.21
CA MET A 72 -20.37 3.04 8.10
C MET A 72 -20.42 1.71 7.33
N GLU A 73 -21.21 1.58 6.27
CA GLU A 73 -21.17 0.41 5.39
C GLU A 73 -19.78 0.20 4.78
N VAL A 74 -19.15 1.27 4.31
CA VAL A 74 -17.79 1.22 3.76
C VAL A 74 -16.78 0.88 4.86
N LEU A 75 -16.86 1.50 6.04
CA LEU A 75 -15.99 1.19 7.18
C LEU A 75 -16.06 -0.30 7.53
N TYR A 76 -17.26 -0.87 7.65
CA TYR A 76 -17.42 -2.29 7.95
C TYR A 76 -16.81 -3.19 6.87
N ARG A 77 -16.88 -2.78 5.60
CA ARG A 77 -16.22 -3.49 4.50
C ARG A 77 -14.69 -3.37 4.61
N VAL A 78 -14.16 -2.19 4.90
CA VAL A 78 -12.71 -1.98 5.15
C VAL A 78 -12.23 -2.88 6.30
N LEU A 79 -12.98 -2.94 7.41
CA LEU A 79 -12.63 -3.78 8.55
C LEU A 79 -12.50 -5.26 8.15
N ARG A 80 -13.42 -5.77 7.33
CA ARG A 80 -13.37 -7.15 6.86
C ARG A 80 -12.28 -7.39 5.81
N ASP A 81 -12.21 -6.54 4.81
CA ASP A 81 -11.44 -6.82 3.59
C ASP A 81 -9.98 -6.39 3.72
N VAL A 82 -9.68 -5.37 4.53
CA VAL A 82 -8.33 -4.83 4.73
C VAL A 82 -7.71 -5.32 6.05
N PHE A 83 -8.52 -5.44 7.09
CA PHE A 83 -8.05 -5.78 8.44
C PHE A 83 -8.44 -7.17 8.91
N SER A 84 -9.20 -7.93 8.11
CA SER A 84 -9.72 -9.26 8.49
C SER A 84 -10.43 -9.26 9.85
N PHE A 85 -11.00 -8.12 10.24
CA PHE A 85 -11.68 -7.90 11.50
C PHE A 85 -13.18 -7.88 11.27
N ARG A 86 -13.90 -8.68 12.05
CA ARG A 86 -15.36 -8.71 12.06
C ARG A 86 -15.87 -8.04 13.35
N PRO A 87 -16.48 -6.85 13.25
CA PRO A 87 -17.08 -6.19 14.41
C PRO A 87 -18.11 -7.08 15.11
N SER A 88 -18.18 -6.99 16.44
CA SER A 88 -19.12 -7.74 17.28
C SER A 88 -20.56 -7.20 17.23
N ILE A 89 -20.73 -5.97 16.78
CA ILE A 89 -22.02 -5.33 16.55
C ILE A 89 -22.28 -5.18 15.05
N THR A 90 -23.53 -5.29 14.64
CA THR A 90 -23.96 -5.02 13.27
C THR A 90 -24.09 -3.51 13.00
N ILE A 91 -24.16 -3.11 11.72
CA ILE A 91 -24.41 -1.71 11.35
C ILE A 91 -25.72 -1.20 11.96
N ALA A 92 -26.79 -2.01 11.94
CA ALA A 92 -28.07 -1.64 12.56
C ALA A 92 -27.90 -1.39 14.07
N GLN A 93 -27.25 -2.32 14.79
CA GLN A 93 -26.96 -2.17 16.22
C GLN A 93 -26.04 -0.98 16.54
N PHE A 94 -25.17 -0.61 15.61
CA PHE A 94 -24.32 0.57 15.74
C PHE A 94 -25.16 1.86 15.78
N PHE A 95 -26.23 1.95 14.99
CA PHE A 95 -27.11 3.13 15.00
C PHE A 95 -28.16 3.12 16.09
N MET A 96 -28.37 2.00 16.78
CA MET A 96 -29.25 1.93 17.96
C MET A 96 -28.65 2.68 19.16
N SER A 97 -29.52 3.22 20.01
CA SER A 97 -29.15 3.70 21.34
C SER A 97 -28.67 2.51 22.20
N GLY A 98 -27.48 2.64 22.79
CA GLY A 98 -26.82 1.55 23.54
C GLY A 98 -25.54 1.03 22.88
N PHE A 99 -25.09 -0.15 23.31
CA PHE A 99 -23.84 -0.80 22.86
C PHE A 99 -22.57 0.07 23.02
N ALA A 100 -22.59 1.07 23.91
CA ALA A 100 -21.50 2.04 24.07
C ALA A 100 -20.14 1.36 24.23
N GLU A 101 -20.05 0.38 25.13
CA GLU A 101 -18.83 -0.38 25.38
C GLU A 101 -18.31 -1.09 24.13
N ARG A 102 -19.18 -1.79 23.40
CA ARG A 102 -18.80 -2.53 22.17
C ARG A 102 -18.39 -1.57 21.06
N LYS A 103 -19.03 -0.40 20.97
CA LYS A 103 -18.66 0.67 20.03
C LYS A 103 -17.29 1.26 20.37
N ILE A 104 -16.97 1.42 21.65
CA ILE A 104 -15.65 1.92 22.12
C ILE A 104 -14.55 0.88 21.91
N GLU A 105 -14.84 -0.40 22.16
CA GLU A 105 -13.92 -1.50 21.84
C GLU A 105 -13.62 -1.53 20.35
N MET A 106 -14.66 -1.44 19.50
CA MET A 106 -14.51 -1.33 18.06
C MET A 106 -13.65 -0.11 17.69
N ALA A 107 -13.90 1.05 18.27
CA ALA A 107 -13.13 2.27 18.01
C ALA A 107 -11.63 2.09 18.35
N THR A 108 -11.34 1.42 19.45
CA THR A 108 -9.98 1.10 19.87
C THR A 108 -9.29 0.17 18.87
N THR A 109 -9.99 -0.88 18.43
CA THR A 109 -9.49 -1.82 17.43
C THR A 109 -9.25 -1.13 16.08
N VAL A 110 -10.16 -0.24 15.64
CA VAL A 110 -9.97 0.53 14.40
C VAL A 110 -8.71 1.39 14.51
N ALA A 111 -8.53 2.13 15.61
CA ALA A 111 -7.34 2.95 15.82
C ALA A 111 -6.03 2.13 15.79
N LEU A 112 -6.00 0.95 16.40
CA LEU A 112 -4.87 0.00 16.34
C LEU A 112 -4.57 -0.46 14.91
N ASN A 113 -5.61 -0.80 14.15
CA ASN A 113 -5.51 -1.25 12.78
C ASN A 113 -4.98 -0.15 11.85
N ILE A 114 -5.43 1.09 12.04
CA ILE A 114 -4.95 2.25 11.30
C ILE A 114 -3.48 2.54 11.63
N GLU A 115 -3.09 2.51 12.91
CA GLU A 115 -1.67 2.65 13.30
C GLU A 115 -0.78 1.61 12.60
N SER A 116 -1.25 0.35 12.58
CA SER A 116 -0.54 -0.76 11.94
C SER A 116 -0.46 -0.59 10.43
N LEU A 117 -1.51 -0.05 9.80
CA LEU A 117 -1.51 0.28 8.37
C LEU A 117 -0.49 1.37 8.07
N ILE A 118 -0.46 2.47 8.84
CA ILE A 118 0.52 3.56 8.67
C ILE A 118 1.95 3.02 8.76
N LYS A 119 2.25 2.20 9.78
CA LYS A 119 3.57 1.58 9.95
C LYS A 119 3.95 0.66 8.78
N ARG A 120 2.99 -0.09 8.22
CA ARG A 120 3.23 -0.94 7.04
C ARG A 120 3.54 -0.11 5.80
N GLN A 121 2.81 0.98 5.57
CA GLN A 121 3.05 1.87 4.44
C GLN A 121 4.44 2.51 4.50
N GLU A 122 4.87 2.97 5.67
CA GLU A 122 6.18 3.59 5.82
C GLU A 122 7.34 2.60 5.58
N LYS A 123 7.22 1.36 6.06
CA LYS A 123 8.22 0.31 5.79
C LYS A 123 8.36 0.01 4.29
N ASN A 124 7.24 -0.06 3.58
CA ASN A 124 7.24 -0.32 2.14
C ASN A 124 7.97 0.79 1.36
N ARG A 125 7.80 2.06 1.76
CA ARG A 125 8.48 3.21 1.14
C ARG A 125 10.00 3.19 1.33
N ILE A 126 10.48 2.75 2.50
CA ILE A 126 11.92 2.66 2.78
C ILE A 126 12.56 1.55 1.93
N HIS A 127 11.90 0.40 1.76
CA HIS A 127 12.46 -0.73 1.01
C HIS A 127 12.51 -0.46 -0.50
N SER A 128 11.53 0.26 -1.07
CA SER A 128 11.56 0.67 -2.48
C SER A 128 12.69 1.64 -2.80
N ASN A 129 13.07 2.51 -1.86
CA ASN A 129 14.15 3.49 -2.07
C ASN A 129 15.56 2.88 -2.02
N GLN A 130 15.78 1.76 -1.32
CA GLN A 130 17.09 1.13 -1.19
C GLN A 130 17.52 0.31 -2.42
N GLN A 131 16.57 -0.18 -3.23
CA GLN A 131 16.89 -0.96 -4.43
C GLN A 131 17.42 -0.10 -5.59
N GLN A 132 17.11 1.21 -5.63
CA GLN A 132 17.58 2.11 -6.69
C GLN A 132 19.02 2.63 -6.49
N GLN A 133 19.57 2.61 -5.28
CA GLN A 133 20.93 3.14 -5.02
C GLN A 133 22.07 2.16 -5.35
N GLN A 134 21.78 0.87 -5.58
CA GLN A 134 22.81 -0.14 -5.83
C GLN A 134 23.22 -0.27 -7.30
N HIS A 135 22.43 0.25 -8.25
CA HIS A 135 22.74 0.20 -9.69
C HIS A 135 23.52 1.42 -10.23
N GLY A 136 23.91 2.37 -9.35
CA GLY A 136 24.59 3.62 -9.75
C GLY A 136 26.11 3.66 -9.61
N ARG A 137 26.79 2.60 -9.16
CA ARG A 137 28.24 2.63 -8.85
C ARG A 137 29.18 1.90 -9.83
N TYR A 138 28.68 1.41 -10.96
CA TYR A 138 29.53 0.83 -12.01
C TYR A 138 29.60 1.75 -13.24
N ARG A 139 30.34 2.86 -13.16
CA ARG A 139 30.81 3.58 -14.35
C ARG A 139 32.21 4.17 -14.16
N HIS A 140 33.13 3.57 -14.93
CA HIS A 140 34.34 4.11 -15.55
C HIS A 140 35.51 4.64 -14.69
N HIS A 141 36.59 3.85 -14.69
CA HIS A 141 37.92 4.39 -14.99
C HIS A 141 38.75 3.35 -15.74
N ASN A 142 39.22 3.70 -16.94
CA ASN A 142 40.57 3.38 -17.43
C ASN A 142 40.76 3.98 -18.84
N ASN A 143 41.37 5.17 -18.87
CA ASN A 143 42.13 5.65 -20.01
C ASN A 143 43.60 5.65 -19.58
N HIS A 144 44.51 5.00 -20.34
CA HIS A 144 45.53 5.71 -21.13
C HIS A 144 46.50 4.72 -21.82
N LEU A 145 46.86 5.11 -23.04
CA LEU A 145 47.65 4.51 -24.13
C LEU A 145 49.03 3.91 -23.80
N LYS A 146 49.49 2.93 -24.63
CA LYS A 146 50.63 3.09 -25.58
C LYS A 146 50.91 1.85 -26.49
N THR A 147 50.83 2.11 -27.80
CA THR A 147 51.73 1.70 -28.93
C THR A 147 52.17 0.24 -29.15
N ASN A 148 51.84 -0.28 -30.35
CA ASN A 148 52.44 -1.42 -31.09
C ASN A 148 53.84 -1.03 -31.67
N PRO A 149 54.75 -1.95 -32.15
CA PRO A 149 54.41 -3.09 -33.03
C PRO A 149 55.31 -4.38 -33.04
N ILE A 150 54.75 -5.44 -33.65
CA ILE A 150 55.36 -6.55 -34.46
C ILE A 150 56.42 -7.49 -33.83
N SER A 151 56.13 -8.80 -33.78
CA SER A 151 56.96 -9.87 -34.42
C SER A 151 56.36 -11.29 -34.31
N LEU A 152 56.67 -12.08 -35.35
CA LEU A 152 56.26 -13.44 -35.72
C LEU A 152 56.67 -14.55 -34.71
N HIS A 153 55.91 -15.66 -34.68
CA HIS A 153 56.24 -17.00 -35.21
C HIS A 153 55.58 -18.14 -34.40
N HIS A 154 54.87 -19.04 -35.10
CA HIS A 154 54.31 -20.35 -34.66
C HIS A 154 55.45 -21.41 -34.47
N PRO A 155 55.26 -22.68 -33.98
CA PRO A 155 54.03 -23.53 -34.02
C PRO A 155 53.81 -24.67 -32.95
N ILE A 156 52.67 -25.41 -33.08
CA ILE A 156 52.42 -26.87 -32.76
C ILE A 156 52.32 -27.27 -31.25
N GLU A 157 51.36 -28.04 -30.69
CA GLU A 157 50.38 -29.02 -31.21
C GLU A 157 49.25 -29.35 -30.17
N ARG A 158 48.14 -29.87 -30.71
CA ARG A 158 47.17 -30.85 -30.16
C ARG A 158 45.97 -30.43 -29.28
N ASN A 159 44.81 -30.46 -29.96
CA ASN A 159 43.42 -30.67 -29.53
C ASN A 159 43.24 -31.79 -28.48
N VAL A 160 42.20 -31.82 -27.65
CA VAL A 160 40.84 -32.30 -28.01
C VAL A 160 39.79 -31.87 -26.95
N GLU A 161 38.73 -31.21 -27.45
CA GLU A 161 37.28 -31.24 -27.09
C GLU A 161 36.83 -31.10 -25.60
N LYS A 162 35.75 -30.38 -25.23
CA LYS A 162 34.51 -30.07 -25.97
C LYS A 162 33.70 -28.93 -25.30
N SER A 163 33.08 -28.14 -26.17
CA SER A 163 31.85 -27.32 -26.05
C SER A 163 31.78 -26.15 -25.07
N VAL A 164 31.84 -24.96 -25.68
CA VAL A 164 31.60 -23.61 -25.17
C VAL A 164 30.22 -23.13 -25.64
N SER A 165 29.55 -22.35 -24.78
CA SER A 165 28.70 -21.17 -24.99
C SER A 165 27.95 -20.95 -26.32
N CYS A 166 26.75 -20.37 -26.21
CA CYS A 166 26.29 -19.36 -27.17
C CYS A 166 25.81 -18.11 -26.43
N ASP A 167 26.47 -17.00 -26.77
CA ASP A 167 26.28 -15.64 -26.32
C ASP A 167 25.55 -14.82 -27.41
N SER A 168 25.25 -13.55 -27.08
CA SER A 168 25.01 -12.40 -27.98
C SER A 168 23.67 -12.34 -28.74
N LYS A 169 22.80 -11.34 -28.50
CA LYS A 169 22.84 -9.88 -28.80
C LYS A 169 22.62 -9.52 -30.29
N LEU A 170 21.47 -8.86 -30.50
CA LEU A 170 21.32 -7.54 -31.14
C LEU A 170 21.54 -7.43 -32.68
N CYS A 171 20.51 -6.99 -33.42
CA CYS A 171 20.57 -5.74 -34.22
C CYS A 171 19.24 -5.43 -34.94
N THR A 172 18.64 -4.29 -34.57
CA THR A 172 18.09 -3.20 -35.41
C THR A 172 18.09 -3.36 -36.95
N LYS A 173 16.94 -3.10 -37.62
CA LYS A 173 16.81 -2.03 -38.66
C LYS A 173 15.40 -1.88 -39.28
N ILE A 174 14.81 -0.69 -39.08
CA ILE A 174 14.22 0.29 -40.04
C ILE A 174 13.48 -0.22 -41.31
N GLY A 175 12.27 0.30 -41.57
CA GLY A 175 11.86 0.71 -42.94
C GLY A 175 10.43 0.40 -43.42
N LEU A 176 9.56 1.42 -43.37
CA LEU A 176 8.59 1.92 -44.39
C LEU A 176 7.79 0.97 -45.34
N SER A 177 6.49 1.31 -45.44
CA SER A 177 5.58 1.31 -46.62
C SER A 177 4.53 0.20 -46.81
N ASN A 178 3.27 0.59 -46.57
CA ASN A 178 2.07 0.57 -47.43
C ASN A 178 1.88 -0.52 -48.51
N GLU A 179 0.72 -1.22 -48.45
CA GLU A 179 -0.30 -1.51 -49.50
C GLU A 179 -1.17 -2.69 -48.98
N LYS A 180 -2.45 -2.50 -48.62
CA LYS A 180 -3.69 -2.45 -49.42
C LYS A 180 -4.22 -3.80 -49.92
N ASP A 181 -5.56 -3.90 -49.79
CA ASP A 181 -6.53 -4.80 -50.42
C ASP A 181 -6.61 -6.25 -49.85
N SER A 182 -7.76 -6.92 -49.66
CA SER A 182 -9.17 -6.65 -49.96
C SER A 182 -10.05 -7.81 -49.39
N PHE A 183 -11.27 -7.49 -48.92
CA PHE A 183 -12.52 -8.30 -48.94
C PHE A 183 -12.59 -9.61 -48.08
N PHE A 184 -13.73 -10.04 -47.50
CA PHE A 184 -15.11 -10.15 -48.03
C PHE A 184 -16.15 -10.16 -46.87
N CYS A 185 -17.36 -9.61 -47.10
CA CYS A 185 -18.57 -9.75 -46.26
C CYS A 185 -19.40 -10.98 -46.67
N ASN A 186 -20.40 -11.35 -45.84
CA ASN A 186 -21.72 -11.99 -46.11
C ASN A 186 -22.01 -13.02 -44.99
N ASP A 187 -23.21 -13.13 -44.41
CA ASP A 187 -24.58 -12.71 -44.78
C ASP A 187 -25.27 -11.91 -43.66
#